data_AF-A0A3D5CW91-F1
#
_entry.id   AF-A0A3D5CW91-F1
#
_cell.length_a   1.000
_cell.length_b   1.000
_cell.length_c   1.000
_cell.angle_alpha   90.00
_cell.angle_beta   90.00
_cell.angle_gamma   90.00
#
_symmetry.space_group_name_H-M   'P 1'
#
loop_
_entity.id
_entity.type
_entity.pdbx_description
1 polymer ?
#
loop_
_entity_poly.entity_id
_entity_poly.type
_entity_poly.pdbx_seq_one_letter_code
_entity_poly.pdbx_strand_id
1 'polypeptide(L)' 'TESLSNRFNGKQVFVTEDSQIIQEKNLTEKQKEILEDYRLIQYDLVAGNQYSATWATQKIKD' A
#
# COMPACT_ATOMS: atom_id res chain seq x y z
N THR A 1 25.30 -14.11 11.30
CA THR A 1 24.75 -13.02 10.46
C THR A 1 23.40 -13.46 9.93
N GLU A 2 22.31 -13.01 10.57
CA GLU A 2 20.97 -13.34 10.08
C GLU A 2 20.72 -12.60 8.75
N SER A 3 20.31 -13.33 7.73
CA SER A 3 19.90 -12.76 6.44
C SER A 3 18.72 -11.80 6.65
N LEU A 4 18.88 -10.54 6.24
CA LEU A 4 17.80 -9.55 6.20
C LEU A 4 16.60 -10.05 5.36
N SER A 5 16.80 -11.00 4.43
CA SER A 5 15.75 -11.48 3.53
C SER A 5 14.63 -12.24 4.25
N ASN A 6 14.89 -12.82 5.43
CA ASN A 6 13.87 -13.56 6.18
C ASN A 6 12.99 -12.69 7.09
N ARG A 7 13.35 -11.41 7.32
CA ARG A 7 12.59 -10.53 8.22
C ARG A 7 11.40 -9.85 7.55
N PHE A 8 11.40 -9.76 6.22
CA PHE A 8 10.43 -8.95 5.46
C PHE A 8 9.49 -9.77 4.56
N ASN A 9 9.67 -11.08 4.47
CA ASN A 9 8.79 -11.92 3.66
C ASN A 9 7.33 -11.80 4.14
N GLY A 10 6.46 -11.33 3.25
CA GLY A 10 5.03 -11.13 3.50
C GLY A 10 4.65 -9.88 4.29
N LYS A 11 5.59 -8.97 4.60
CA LYS A 11 5.30 -7.75 5.36
C LYS A 11 5.48 -6.50 4.49
N GLN A 12 4.59 -5.52 4.68
CA GLN A 12 4.73 -4.20 4.09
C GLN A 12 5.97 -3.50 4.67
N VAL A 13 6.83 -2.96 3.80
CA VAL A 13 8.05 -2.24 4.18
C VAL A 13 7.94 -0.81 3.68
N PHE A 14 8.23 0.15 4.56
CA PHE A 14 8.27 1.57 4.24
C PHE A 14 9.72 2.02 4.19
N VAL A 15 10.09 2.68 3.08
CA VAL A 15 11.45 3.15 2.84
C VAL A 15 11.40 4.63 2.50
N THR A 16 12.28 5.41 3.11
CA THR A 16 12.46 6.84 2.84
C THR A 16 13.38 7.07 1.65
N GLU A 17 13.47 8.31 1.17
CA GLU A 17 14.33 8.67 0.03
C GLU A 17 15.83 8.41 0.30
N ASP A 18 16.26 8.51 1.55
CA ASP A 18 17.62 8.20 2.00
C ASP A 18 17.83 6.71 2.33
N SER A 19 16.96 5.82 1.82
CA SER A 19 17.04 4.37 1.98
C SER A 19 16.92 3.86 3.42
N GLN A 20 16.31 4.64 4.32
CA GLN A 20 16.02 4.19 5.68
C GLN A 20 14.70 3.44 5.73
N ILE A 21 14.69 2.29 6.42
CA ILE A 21 13.46 1.56 6.70
C ILE A 21 12.78 2.17 7.93
N ILE A 22 11.53 2.58 7.77
CA ILE A 22 10.71 3.14 8.84
C ILE A 22 9.51 2.27 9.16
N GLN A 23 8.92 2.48 10.34
CA GLN A 23 7.68 1.83 10.76
C GLN A 23 6.48 2.68 10.34
N GLU A 24 5.31 2.05 10.16
CA GLU A 24 4.05 2.72 9.80
C GLU A 24 3.71 3.91 10.73
N LYS A 25 3.99 3.77 12.03
CA LYS A 25 3.74 4.85 13.02
C LYS A 25 4.53 6.13 12.75
N ASN A 26 5.64 6.03 12.01
CA ASN A 26 6.52 7.15 11.68
C ASN A 26 6.12 7.82 10.35
N LEU A 27 5.10 7.31 9.66
CA LEU A 27 4.55 7.98 8.49
C LEU A 27 3.92 9.32 8.89
N THR A 28 4.01 10.30 8.00
CA THR A 28 3.26 11.54 8.15
C THR A 28 1.77 11.27 8.03
N GLU A 29 0.92 12.17 8.55
CA GLU A 29 -0.54 12.01 8.46
C GLU A 29 -1.00 11.88 7.00
N LYS A 30 -0.39 12.61 6.06
CA LYS A 30 -0.72 12.49 4.65
C LYS A 30 -0.35 11.13 4.07
N GLN A 31 0.79 10.56 4.48
CA GLN A 31 1.21 9.23 4.04
C GLN A 31 0.30 8.14 4.62
N LYS A 32 -0.21 8.32 5.84
CA LYS A 32 -1.20 7.41 6.45
C LYS A 32 -2.52 7.42 5.70
N GLU A 33 -3.01 8.61 5.32
CA GLU A 33 -4.22 8.75 4.50
C GLU A 33 -4.08 7.99 3.17
N ILE A 34 -2.97 8.19 2.46
CA ILE A 34 -2.68 7.48 1.20
C ILE A 34 -2.61 5.97 1.42
N LEU A 35 -1.99 5.52 2.51
CA LEU A 35 -1.91 4.10 2.84
C LEU A 35 -3.30 3.49 3.12
N GLU A 36 -4.18 4.24 3.77
CA GLU A 36 -5.55 3.79 4.02
C GLU A 36 -6.37 3.70 2.74
N ASP A 37 -6.31 4.73 1.88
CA ASP A 37 -6.95 4.70 0.56
C ASP A 37 -6.48 3.49 -0.27
N TYR A 38 -5.17 3.22 -0.23
CA TYR A 38 -4.58 2.06 -0.90
C TYR A 38 -5.14 0.74 -0.36
N ARG A 39 -5.27 0.59 0.97
CA ARG A 39 -5.82 -0.61 1.62
C ARG A 39 -7.28 -0.82 1.25
N LEU A 40 -8.08 0.24 1.19
CA LEU A 40 -9.49 0.18 0.77
C LEU A 40 -9.61 -0.30 -0.68
N ILE A 41 -8.78 0.24 -1.58
CA ILE A 41 -8.75 -0.22 -2.98
C ILE A 41 -8.34 -1.69 -3.06
N GLN A 42 -7.28 -2.10 -2.36
CA GLN A 42 -6.86 -3.50 -2.35
C GLN A 42 -7.98 -4.42 -1.87
N TYR A 43 -8.63 -4.07 -0.76
CA TYR A 43 -9.74 -4.84 -0.21
C TYR A 43 -10.88 -4.97 -1.22
N ASP A 44 -11.31 -3.85 -1.83
CA ASP A 44 -12.40 -3.84 -2.80
C ASP A 44 -12.12 -4.72 -4.01
N LEU A 45 -10.85 -4.78 -4.46
CA LEU A 45 -10.43 -5.62 -5.57
C LEU A 45 -10.36 -7.11 -5.26
N VAL A 46 -9.96 -7.50 -4.03
CA VAL A 46 -9.71 -8.92 -3.70
C VAL A 46 -10.87 -9.61 -3.02
N ALA A 47 -11.67 -8.87 -2.24
CA ALA A 47 -12.72 -9.44 -1.40
C ALA A 47 -14.01 -8.61 -1.40
N GLY A 48 -13.97 -7.37 -1.88
CA GLY A 48 -15.12 -6.48 -1.95
C GLY A 48 -15.90 -6.57 -3.26
N ASN A 49 -16.60 -5.48 -3.59
CA ASN A 49 -17.59 -5.44 -4.66
C ASN A 49 -16.99 -4.92 -5.99
N GLN A 50 -15.69 -4.66 -6.05
CA GLN A 50 -14.97 -4.21 -7.25
C GLN A 50 -15.46 -2.87 -7.82
N TYR A 51 -15.88 -1.94 -6.95
CA TYR A 51 -16.18 -0.56 -7.32
C TYR A 51 -14.98 0.16 -7.95
N SER A 52 -13.77 -0.04 -7.39
CA SER A 52 -12.55 0.58 -7.89
C SER A 52 -12.20 0.11 -9.30
N ALA A 53 -12.39 -1.18 -9.61
CA ALA A 53 -12.18 -1.71 -10.95
C ALA A 53 -13.20 -1.15 -11.97
N THR A 54 -14.45 -1.03 -11.55
CA THR A 54 -15.52 -0.44 -12.37
C THR A 54 -15.21 1.02 -12.72
N TRP A 55 -14.83 1.81 -11.71
CA TRP A 55 -14.41 3.19 -11.89
C TRP A 55 -13.20 3.32 -12.82
N ALA A 56 -12.17 2.51 -12.63
CA ALA A 56 -10.96 2.56 -13.45
C ALA A 56 -11.24 2.25 -14.93
N THR A 57 -12.16 1.32 -15.21
CA THR A 57 -12.53 0.94 -16.58
C THR A 57 -13.33 2.03 -17.30
N GLN A 58 -14.16 2.80 -16.56
CA GLN A 58 -14.91 3.92 -17.13
C GLN A 58 -13.98 5.04 -17.60
N LYS A 59 -12.90 5.30 -16.85
CA LYS A 59 -11.90 6.34 -17.17
C LYS A 59 -11.10 6.10 -18.44
N ILE A 60 -11.11 4.89 -18.98
CA ILE A 60 -10.40 4.54 -20.23
C ILE A 60 -11.27 4.83 -21.47
N LYS A 61 -12.59 5.01 -21.28
CA LYS A 61 -13.56 5.17 -22.38
C LYS A 61 -13.85 6.63 -22.77
N ASP A 62 -13.25 7.59 -22.07
CA ASP A 62 -13.30 9.04 -22.36
C ASP A 62 -12.02 9.46 -23.09
#